data_AF-A0A7C5MCN3-F1
#
_entry.id   AF-A0A7C5MCN3-F1
#
_cell.length_a   1.000
_cell.length_b   1.000
_cell.length_c   1.000
_cell.angle_alpha   90.00
_cell.angle_beta   90.00
_cell.angle_gamma   90.00
#
_symmetry.space_group_name_H-M   'P 1'
#
loop_
_entity.id
_entity.type
_entity.pdbx_description
1 polymer ?
#
loop_
_entity_poly.entity_id
_entity_poly.type
_entity_poly.pdbx_seq_one_letter_code
_entity_poly.pdbx_strand_id
1 'polypeptide(L)'
;MEKVVVETAVHAVKIEGGADAAKLIRESGVLGIAIMAHIGLNPKRLNDLALRVQGTNWEELTKLLKAAGQVEAAEAYAILRDAVTEKAATCITERLSIPTIGIGSGRKCDGAGLVSLDLLGITGGRVPKFAKQYLRAKEDFTDAFRCFVNDVQEGRFPGPEHVYHMSSELICRKPG
;
A
#
# COMPACT_ATOMS: atom_id res chain seq x y z
N MET A 1 8.15 1.66 -17.70
CA MET A 1 8.36 2.50 -16.50
C MET A 1 8.44 3.97 -16.86
N GLU A 2 9.14 4.33 -17.93
CA GLU A 2 9.19 5.70 -18.45
C GLU A 2 7.82 6.36 -18.57
N LYS A 3 6.83 5.70 -19.19
CA LYS A 3 5.44 6.21 -19.25
C LYS A 3 4.88 6.58 -17.86
N VAL A 4 5.10 5.74 -16.86
CA VAL A 4 4.63 6.01 -15.48
C VAL A 4 5.35 7.23 -14.92
N VAL A 5 6.67 7.36 -15.10
CA VAL A 5 7.43 8.49 -14.52
C VAL A 5 7.15 9.81 -15.26
N VAL A 6 6.97 9.77 -16.58
CA VAL A 6 6.75 10.98 -17.40
C VAL A 6 5.31 11.47 -17.30
N GLU A 7 4.34 10.56 -17.32
CA GLU A 7 2.92 10.92 -17.32
C GLU A 7 2.33 11.04 -15.91
N THR A 8 3.04 10.60 -14.88
CA THR A 8 2.59 10.71 -13.49
C THR A 8 3.60 11.49 -12.66
N ALA A 9 3.15 12.21 -11.63
CA ALA A 9 4.01 12.99 -10.75
C ALA A 9 4.77 12.13 -9.71
N VAL A 10 5.17 10.91 -10.08
CA VAL A 10 5.91 10.02 -9.18
C VAL A 10 7.41 10.24 -9.31
N HIS A 11 8.10 10.20 -8.18
CA HIS A 11 9.55 10.35 -8.12
C HIS A 11 10.29 9.01 -8.15
N ALA A 12 9.59 7.90 -7.95
CA ALA A 12 10.16 6.57 -7.87
C ALA A 12 9.12 5.49 -8.19
N VAL A 13 9.60 4.31 -8.58
CA VAL A 13 8.77 3.12 -8.84
C VAL A 13 9.18 2.00 -7.89
N LYS A 14 8.19 1.37 -7.23
CA LYS A 14 8.41 0.14 -6.46
C LYS A 14 8.18 -1.08 -7.33
N ILE A 15 9.13 -2.01 -7.36
CA ILE A 15 8.98 -3.28 -8.06
C ILE A 15 9.21 -4.48 -7.15
N GLU A 16 8.54 -5.58 -7.45
CA GLU A 16 8.59 -6.79 -6.61
C GLU A 16 9.48 -7.85 -7.27
N GLY A 17 10.49 -8.29 -6.52
CA GLY A 17 11.50 -9.21 -7.00
C GLY A 17 12.85 -8.93 -6.37
N GLY A 18 13.67 -9.98 -6.33
CA GLY A 18 15.03 -9.93 -5.80
C GLY A 18 16.02 -10.01 -6.96
N ALA A 19 16.77 -11.11 -7.00
CA ALA A 19 17.74 -11.43 -8.05
C ALA A 19 17.24 -11.17 -9.48
N ASP A 20 15.99 -11.51 -9.73
CA ASP A 20 15.35 -11.48 -11.02
C ASP A 20 14.84 -10.08 -11.41
N ALA A 21 14.66 -9.19 -10.44
CA ALA A 21 14.42 -7.78 -10.69
C ALA A 21 15.72 -7.00 -10.93
N ALA A 22 16.88 -7.51 -10.51
CA ALA A 22 18.16 -6.79 -10.54
C ALA A 22 18.52 -6.21 -11.92
N LYS A 23 18.28 -6.96 -13.01
CA LYS A 23 18.51 -6.44 -14.37
C LYS A 23 17.65 -5.21 -14.66
N LEU A 24 16.36 -5.27 -14.33
CA LEU A 24 15.41 -4.18 -14.55
C LEU A 24 15.71 -2.97 -13.67
N ILE A 25 16.14 -3.18 -12.42
CA ILE A 25 16.56 -2.09 -11.52
C ILE A 25 17.74 -1.34 -12.14
N ARG A 26 18.78 -2.08 -12.56
CA ARG A 26 19.98 -1.49 -13.18
C ARG A 26 19.65 -0.72 -14.45
N GLU A 27 18.86 -1.31 -15.34
CA GLU A 27 18.44 -0.66 -16.59
C GLU A 27 17.58 0.59 -16.33
N SER A 28 16.77 0.58 -15.28
CA SER A 28 15.98 1.76 -14.87
C SER A 28 16.87 2.87 -14.31
N GLY A 29 17.89 2.52 -13.53
CA GLY A 29 18.87 3.47 -12.99
C GLY A 29 19.65 4.20 -14.10
N VAL A 30 20.05 3.50 -15.16
CA VAL A 30 20.68 4.11 -16.36
C VAL A 30 19.78 5.17 -17.00
N LEU A 31 18.46 5.00 -16.93
CA LEU A 31 17.46 5.94 -17.45
C LEU A 31 17.08 7.03 -16.43
N GLY A 32 17.76 7.11 -15.28
CA GLY A 32 17.46 8.08 -14.22
C GLY A 32 16.19 7.79 -13.43
N ILE A 33 15.65 6.56 -13.52
CA ILE A 33 14.43 6.16 -12.80
C ILE A 33 14.81 5.51 -11.47
N ALA A 34 14.45 6.15 -10.36
CA ALA A 34 14.69 5.63 -9.03
C ALA A 34 13.77 4.42 -8.72
N ILE A 35 14.38 3.29 -8.34
CA ILE A 35 13.66 2.05 -8.04
C ILE A 35 13.78 1.67 -6.56
N MET A 36 12.64 1.46 -5.91
CA MET A 36 12.56 0.76 -4.62
C MET A 36 12.31 -0.72 -4.89
N ALA A 37 13.20 -1.58 -4.41
CA ALA A 37 12.99 -3.02 -4.49
C ALA A 37 11.99 -3.49 -3.42
N HIS A 38 11.27 -4.57 -3.70
CA HIS A 38 10.38 -5.23 -2.75
C HIS A 38 10.73 -6.73 -2.69
N ILE A 39 11.24 -7.17 -1.54
CA ILE A 39 11.59 -8.56 -1.23
C ILE A 39 10.77 -9.09 -0.04
N GLY A 40 10.82 -10.39 0.20
CA GLY A 40 9.96 -11.05 1.20
C GLY A 40 8.70 -11.58 0.54
N LEU A 41 7.56 -11.37 1.17
CA LEU A 41 6.28 -11.77 0.61
C LEU A 41 5.97 -10.93 -0.63
N ASN A 42 5.78 -11.59 -1.78
CA ASN A 42 5.51 -10.92 -3.06
C ASN A 42 4.07 -11.27 -3.51
N PRO A 43 3.08 -10.40 -3.22
CA PRO A 43 1.67 -10.70 -3.46
C PRO A 43 1.36 -11.00 -4.93
N LYS A 44 2.09 -10.39 -5.88
CA LYS A 44 1.87 -10.56 -7.32
C LYS A 44 2.27 -11.92 -7.87
N ARG A 45 3.03 -12.71 -7.10
CA ARG A 45 3.55 -14.02 -7.53
C ARG A 45 2.84 -15.21 -6.89
N LEU A 46 1.78 -14.96 -6.15
CA LEU A 46 1.04 -16.00 -5.44
C LEU A 46 -0.08 -16.57 -6.33
N ASN A 47 0.12 -17.80 -6.80
CA ASN A 47 -0.98 -18.76 -6.88
C ASN A 47 -1.10 -19.42 -5.50
N ASP A 48 -2.15 -19.11 -4.74
CA ASP A 48 -2.64 -19.80 -3.52
C ASP A 48 -1.67 -20.12 -2.35
N LEU A 49 -0.38 -19.78 -2.45
CA LEU A 49 0.56 -19.89 -1.34
C LEU A 49 0.26 -18.76 -0.35
N ALA A 50 -0.54 -19.10 0.64
CA ALA A 50 -0.93 -18.28 1.78
C ALA A 50 0.13 -17.26 2.18
N LEU A 51 -0.32 -16.04 2.53
CA LEU A 51 0.42 -14.93 3.13
C LEU A 51 1.29 -15.40 4.32
N ARG A 52 2.41 -16.05 4.03
CA ARG A 52 3.27 -16.74 4.99
C ARG A 52 4.48 -15.87 5.28
N VAL A 53 4.83 -15.82 6.55
CA VAL A 53 6.03 -15.15 7.03
C VAL A 53 7.26 -15.78 6.38
N GLN A 54 8.22 -14.95 5.97
CA GLN A 54 9.46 -15.32 5.29
C GLN A 54 10.67 -15.18 6.24
N GLY A 55 11.73 -15.93 5.98
CA GLY A 55 12.94 -15.89 6.82
C GLY A 55 12.75 -16.64 8.13
N THR A 56 11.98 -17.74 8.09
CA THR A 56 11.67 -18.59 9.25
C THR A 56 12.74 -19.64 9.53
N ASN A 57 13.60 -19.91 8.54
CA ASN A 57 14.72 -20.83 8.62
C ASN A 57 15.97 -20.27 7.93
N TRP A 58 17.10 -20.97 8.05
CA TRP A 58 18.40 -20.54 7.53
C TRP A 58 18.43 -20.44 5.99
N GLU A 59 17.75 -21.34 5.30
CA GLU A 59 17.68 -21.35 3.84
C GLU A 59 16.95 -20.10 3.33
N GLU A 60 15.79 -19.79 3.90
CA GLU A 60 15.02 -18.58 3.58
C GLU A 60 15.80 -17.30 3.91
N LEU A 61 16.47 -17.24 5.08
CA LEU A 61 17.33 -16.12 5.43
C LEU A 61 18.44 -15.91 4.39
N THR A 62 19.11 -16.98 3.98
CA THR A 62 20.18 -16.91 2.99
C THR A 62 19.66 -16.42 1.64
N LYS A 63 18.48 -16.87 1.21
CA LYS A 63 17.81 -16.38 -0.01
C LYS A 63 17.48 -14.89 0.08
N LEU A 64 16.94 -14.43 1.21
CA LEU A 64 16.62 -13.02 1.44
C LEU A 64 17.87 -12.13 1.45
N LEU A 65 18.94 -12.57 2.11
CA LEU A 65 20.22 -11.85 2.14
C LEU A 65 20.82 -11.72 0.74
N LYS A 66 20.81 -12.81 -0.03
CA LYS A 66 21.28 -12.81 -1.43
C LYS A 66 20.44 -11.85 -2.28
N ALA A 67 19.11 -11.93 -2.18
CA ALA A 67 18.21 -11.05 -2.92
C ALA A 67 18.44 -9.58 -2.58
N ALA A 68 18.59 -9.26 -1.28
CA ALA A 68 18.85 -7.91 -0.78
C ALA A 68 20.16 -7.33 -1.36
N GLY A 69 21.25 -8.08 -1.28
CA GLY A 69 22.54 -7.64 -1.84
C GLY A 69 22.51 -7.50 -3.36
N GLN A 70 21.74 -8.34 -4.06
CA GLN A 70 21.62 -8.25 -5.52
C GLN A 70 20.85 -7.02 -5.99
N VAL A 71 19.78 -6.63 -5.30
CA VAL A 71 19.03 -5.41 -5.65
C VAL A 71 19.79 -4.15 -5.25
N GLU A 72 20.53 -4.17 -4.15
CA GLU A 72 21.46 -3.08 -3.79
C GLU A 72 22.57 -2.94 -4.84
N ALA A 73 23.23 -4.03 -5.23
CA ALA A 73 24.25 -4.00 -6.29
C ALA A 73 23.69 -3.62 -7.68
N ALA A 74 22.36 -3.65 -7.83
CA ALA A 74 21.65 -3.16 -9.01
C ALA A 74 21.20 -1.70 -8.89
N GLU A 75 21.60 -1.01 -7.81
CA GLU A 75 21.33 0.41 -7.54
C GLU A 75 19.85 0.70 -7.20
N ALA A 76 19.16 -0.23 -6.54
CA ALA A 76 17.93 0.11 -5.85
C ALA A 76 18.20 1.18 -4.78
N TYR A 77 17.40 2.25 -4.72
CA TYR A 77 17.64 3.31 -3.74
C TYR A 77 17.17 2.96 -2.32
N ALA A 78 16.26 1.99 -2.21
CA ALA A 78 15.71 1.48 -0.95
C ALA A 78 15.11 0.09 -1.16
N ILE A 79 14.89 -0.65 -0.07
CA ILE A 79 14.23 -1.95 -0.08
C ILE A 79 13.03 -1.94 0.87
N LEU A 80 11.86 -2.31 0.36
CA LEU A 80 10.72 -2.71 1.17
C LEU A 80 10.76 -4.22 1.45
N ARG A 81 10.50 -4.61 2.69
CA ARG A 81 10.43 -6.01 3.14
C ARG A 81 9.06 -6.30 3.72
N ASP A 82 8.37 -7.26 3.14
CA ASP A 82 7.03 -7.66 3.56
C ASP A 82 7.03 -9.04 4.24
N ALA A 83 6.40 -9.10 5.42
CA ALA A 83 6.22 -10.28 6.24
C ALA A 83 7.52 -11.07 6.49
N VAL A 84 8.63 -10.39 6.76
CA VAL A 84 9.92 -11.02 7.08
C VAL A 84 10.11 -11.12 8.60
N THR A 85 10.71 -12.20 9.13
CA THR A 85 10.95 -12.27 10.58
C THR A 85 11.86 -11.13 11.08
N GLU A 86 11.65 -10.64 12.32
CA GLU A 86 12.47 -9.54 12.89
C GLU A 86 13.97 -9.86 12.84
N LYS A 87 14.36 -11.13 13.08
CA LYS A 87 15.76 -11.56 12.99
C LYS A 87 16.30 -11.43 11.57
N ALA A 88 15.57 -11.90 10.57
CA ALA A 88 15.99 -11.81 9.17
C ALA A 88 16.05 -10.35 8.69
N ALA A 89 15.05 -9.55 9.05
CA ALA A 89 15.05 -8.11 8.76
C ALA A 89 16.26 -7.42 9.40
N THR A 90 16.56 -7.68 10.67
CA THR A 90 17.73 -7.11 11.36
C THR A 90 19.02 -7.42 10.58
N CYS A 91 19.23 -8.70 10.24
CA CYS A 91 20.42 -9.14 9.49
C CYS A 91 20.55 -8.48 8.11
N ILE A 92 19.45 -8.19 7.44
CA ILE A 92 19.45 -7.49 6.15
C ILE A 92 19.78 -6.00 6.37
N THR A 93 19.12 -5.33 7.31
CA THR A 93 19.33 -3.89 7.58
C THR A 93 20.78 -3.60 7.92
N GLU A 94 21.39 -4.41 8.79
CA GLU A 94 22.78 -4.22 9.22
C GLU A 94 23.83 -4.43 8.12
N ARG A 95 23.45 -5.05 6.99
CA ARG A 95 24.38 -5.38 5.89
C ARG A 95 24.28 -4.42 4.70
N LEU A 96 23.16 -3.72 4.57
CA LEU A 96 22.92 -2.83 3.44
C LEU A 96 23.35 -1.41 3.79
N SER A 97 23.76 -0.68 2.76
CA SER A 97 24.01 0.75 2.78
C SER A 97 22.76 1.58 2.44
N ILE A 98 21.77 0.96 1.77
CA ILE A 98 20.51 1.61 1.38
C ILE A 98 19.41 1.45 2.43
N PRO A 99 18.48 2.43 2.56
CA PRO A 99 17.38 2.36 3.53
C PRO A 99 16.47 1.15 3.36
N THR A 100 16.03 0.59 4.48
CA THR A 100 15.11 -0.53 4.56
C THR A 100 13.77 -0.14 5.19
N ILE A 101 12.67 -0.46 4.52
CA ILE A 101 11.30 -0.19 4.98
C ILE A 101 10.62 -1.52 5.30
N GLY A 102 10.15 -1.69 6.53
CA GLY A 102 9.46 -2.91 6.95
C GLY A 102 7.95 -2.77 6.97
N ILE A 103 7.23 -3.69 6.33
CA ILE A 103 5.80 -3.94 6.58
C ILE A 103 5.68 -5.36 7.14
N GLY A 104 5.23 -5.50 8.39
CA GLY A 104 5.24 -6.79 9.08
C GLY A 104 6.63 -7.40 9.29
N SER A 105 7.70 -6.58 9.26
CA SER A 105 9.10 -7.05 9.27
C SER A 105 9.89 -6.74 10.56
N GLY A 106 9.18 -6.61 11.69
CA GLY A 106 9.80 -6.30 12.98
C GLY A 106 10.31 -4.85 13.10
N ARG A 107 10.99 -4.55 14.21
CA ARG A 107 11.35 -3.18 14.62
C ARG A 107 12.69 -2.68 14.10
N LYS A 108 13.48 -3.54 13.46
CA LYS A 108 14.87 -3.26 13.06
C LYS A 108 14.97 -2.95 11.56
N CYS A 109 14.10 -2.05 11.11
CA CYS A 109 14.14 -1.43 9.79
C CYS A 109 14.39 0.08 9.97
N ASP A 110 14.88 0.76 8.94
CA ASP A 110 15.10 2.21 8.98
C ASP A 110 13.78 2.99 8.94
N GLY A 111 12.75 2.39 8.35
CA GLY A 111 11.38 2.89 8.38
C GLY A 111 10.34 1.78 8.44
N ALA A 112 9.08 2.17 8.65
CA ALA A 112 7.94 1.27 8.74
C ALA A 112 6.87 1.65 7.71
N GLY A 113 6.28 0.64 7.08
CA GLY A 113 5.13 0.76 6.19
C GLY A 113 3.89 0.10 6.79
N LEU A 114 2.72 0.69 6.55
CA LEU A 114 1.43 0.09 6.85
C LEU A 114 0.40 0.52 5.79
N VAL A 115 -0.55 -0.34 5.46
CA VAL A 115 -1.66 0.01 4.56
C VAL A 115 -2.57 1.00 5.27
N SER A 116 -2.87 2.14 4.64
CA SER A 116 -3.65 3.21 5.26
C SER A 116 -5.06 2.76 5.68
N LEU A 117 -5.69 1.86 4.94
CA LEU A 117 -7.00 1.31 5.31
C LEU A 117 -6.95 0.45 6.58
N ASP A 118 -5.87 -0.32 6.77
CA ASP A 118 -5.63 -1.07 8.01
C ASP A 118 -5.35 -0.11 9.15
N LEU A 119 -4.51 0.91 8.91
CA LEU A 119 -4.17 1.95 9.87
C LEU A 119 -5.42 2.69 10.37
N LEU A 120 -6.32 3.07 9.46
CA LEU A 120 -7.55 3.81 9.76
C LEU A 120 -8.68 2.93 10.29
N GLY A 121 -8.47 1.62 10.37
CA GLY A 121 -9.48 0.66 10.81
C GLY A 121 -10.70 0.60 9.89
N ILE A 122 -10.50 0.83 8.59
CA ILE A 122 -11.54 0.73 7.56
C ILE A 122 -11.64 -0.71 7.05
N THR A 123 -10.49 -1.41 6.94
CA THR A 123 -10.43 -2.80 6.45
C THR A 123 -11.39 -3.70 7.23
N GLY A 124 -12.39 -4.25 6.54
CA GLY A 124 -13.28 -5.25 7.11
C GLY A 124 -12.63 -6.65 7.14
N GLY A 125 -13.06 -7.50 8.07
CA GLY A 125 -12.60 -8.89 8.14
C GLY A 125 -11.27 -9.04 8.88
N ARG A 126 -10.34 -9.82 8.31
CA ARG A 126 -9.08 -10.20 8.98
C ARG A 126 -8.00 -9.14 8.77
N VAL A 127 -7.79 -8.31 9.78
CA VAL A 127 -6.66 -7.38 9.86
C VAL A 127 -5.35 -8.17 10.06
N PRO A 128 -4.26 -7.87 9.32
CA PRO A 128 -2.98 -8.52 9.53
C PRO A 128 -2.47 -8.36 10.97
N LYS A 129 -1.86 -9.41 11.55
CA LYS A 129 -1.38 -9.39 12.95
C LYS A 129 -0.41 -8.23 13.24
N PHE A 130 0.38 -7.83 12.24
CA PHE A 130 1.36 -6.75 12.39
C PHE A 130 0.74 -5.35 12.30
N ALA A 131 -0.52 -5.22 11.86
CA ALA A 131 -1.16 -3.94 11.67
C ALA A 131 -1.67 -3.40 13.01
N LYS A 132 -1.26 -2.17 13.35
CA LYS A 132 -1.86 -1.40 14.44
C LYS A 132 -2.90 -0.46 13.86
N GLN A 133 -4.14 -0.58 14.32
CA GLN A 133 -5.19 0.39 14.01
C GLN A 133 -5.02 1.62 14.91
N TYR A 134 -4.95 2.79 14.29
CA TYR A 134 -4.86 4.08 14.96
C TYR A 134 -6.23 4.79 15.00
N LEU A 135 -7.19 4.31 14.21
CA LEU A 135 -8.58 4.74 14.19
C LEU A 135 -9.50 3.54 13.96
N ARG A 136 -10.80 3.68 14.26
CA ARG A 136 -11.86 2.70 13.97
C ARG A 136 -12.90 3.28 13.01
N ALA A 137 -12.44 3.86 11.90
CA ALA A 137 -13.28 4.66 11.02
C ALA A 137 -14.42 3.87 10.36
N LYS A 138 -14.32 2.53 10.29
CA LYS A 138 -15.39 1.70 9.74
C LYS A 138 -16.73 1.94 10.43
N GLU A 139 -16.75 2.12 11.75
CA GLU A 139 -17.98 2.36 12.51
C GLU A 139 -18.59 3.71 12.09
N ASP A 140 -17.79 4.77 12.12
CA ASP A 140 -18.20 6.12 11.71
C ASP A 140 -18.73 6.17 10.27
N PHE A 141 -18.03 5.55 9.32
CA PHE A 141 -18.51 5.46 7.94
C PHE A 141 -19.82 4.68 7.85
N THR A 142 -19.92 3.55 8.55
CA THR A 142 -21.12 2.70 8.52
C THR A 142 -22.32 3.47 9.07
N ASP A 143 -22.14 4.21 10.15
CA ASP A 143 -23.21 4.98 10.77
C ASP A 143 -23.61 6.19 9.93
N ALA A 144 -22.65 6.89 9.32
CA ALA A 144 -22.95 7.98 8.37
C ALA A 144 -23.81 7.48 7.19
N PHE A 145 -23.47 6.33 6.61
CA PHE A 145 -24.29 5.74 5.53
C PHE A 145 -25.67 5.32 6.02
N ARG A 146 -25.80 4.76 7.23
CA ARG A 146 -27.10 4.42 7.83
C ARG A 146 -27.96 5.66 8.05
N CYS A 147 -27.40 6.71 8.62
CA CYS A 147 -28.10 7.98 8.84
C CYS A 147 -28.61 8.55 7.51
N PHE A 148 -27.76 8.60 6.47
CA PHE A 148 -28.17 9.06 5.15
C PHE A 148 -29.32 8.23 4.56
N VAL A 149 -29.23 6.89 4.62
CA VAL A 149 -30.30 6.01 4.14
C VAL A 149 -31.60 6.26 4.90
N ASN A 150 -31.51 6.44 6.22
CA ASN A 150 -32.68 6.70 7.06
C ASN A 150 -33.31 8.07 6.72
N ASP A 151 -32.51 9.10 6.52
CA ASP A 151 -33.01 10.43 6.15
C ASP A 151 -33.69 10.44 4.79
N VAL A 152 -33.19 9.68 3.82
CA VAL A 152 -33.86 9.52 2.52
C VAL A 152 -35.17 8.75 2.66
N GLN A 153 -35.18 7.66 3.44
CA GLN A 153 -36.37 6.83 3.63
C GLN A 153 -37.49 7.57 4.39
N GLU A 154 -37.12 8.41 5.34
CA GLU A 154 -38.05 9.22 6.12
C GLU A 154 -38.37 10.57 5.47
N GLY A 155 -37.79 10.88 4.30
CA GLY A 155 -38.02 12.13 3.59
C GLY A 155 -37.45 13.36 4.30
N ARG A 156 -36.50 13.19 5.23
CA ARG A 156 -35.75 14.28 5.86
C ARG A 156 -34.67 14.85 4.94
N PHE A 157 -34.11 14.01 4.07
CA PHE A 157 -33.14 14.43 3.06
C PHE A 157 -33.67 14.21 1.63
N PRO A 158 -33.55 15.20 0.73
CA PRO A 158 -33.00 16.54 0.98
C PRO A 158 -33.94 17.43 1.81
N GLY A 159 -33.37 18.13 2.79
CA GLY A 159 -34.06 19.21 3.52
C GLY A 159 -34.12 20.50 2.70
N PRO A 160 -34.92 21.51 3.11
CA PRO A 160 -35.07 22.77 2.36
C PRO A 160 -33.75 23.47 2.01
N GLU A 161 -32.77 23.44 2.91
CA GLU A 161 -31.43 24.01 2.73
C GLU A 161 -30.57 23.28 1.68
N HIS A 162 -30.98 22.07 1.28
CA HIS A 162 -30.31 21.24 0.29
C HIS A 162 -31.01 21.25 -1.08
N VAL A 163 -32.03 22.11 -1.26
CA VAL A 163 -32.82 22.20 -2.50
C VAL A 163 -32.54 23.53 -3.20
N TYR A 164 -32.26 23.48 -4.50
CA TYR A 164 -32.19 24.66 -5.35
C TYR A 164 -33.58 25.06 -5.83
N HIS A 165 -33.91 26.35 -5.77
CA HIS A 165 -35.19 26.88 -6.22
C HIS A 165 -35.06 27.59 -7.56
N MET A 166 -36.08 27.45 -8.41
CA MET A 166 -36.22 28.25 -9.63
C MET A 166 -36.57 29.70 -9.26
N SER A 167 -36.11 30.67 -10.05
CA SER A 167 -36.60 32.05 -9.93
C SER A 167 -38.13 32.07 -10.16
N SER A 168 -38.82 32.93 -9.41
CA SER A 168 -40.29 33.00 -9.33
C SER A 168 -41.03 33.31 -10.64
N GLU A 169 -40.33 33.55 -11.75
CA GLU A 169 -40.91 33.99 -13.02
C GLU A 169 -41.19 32.88 -14.05
N LEU A 170 -40.74 31.64 -13.83
CA LEU A 170 -40.94 30.54 -14.78
C LEU A 170 -42.02 29.55 -14.33
N ILE A 171 -43.08 29.43 -15.15
CA ILE A 171 -44.17 28.45 -14.96
C ILE A 171 -43.94 27.25 -15.89
N CYS A 172 -43.81 26.05 -15.31
CA CYS A 172 -43.77 24.81 -16.07
C CYS A 172 -45.18 24.49 -16.63
N ARG A 173 -45.38 24.62 -17.94
CA ARG A 173 -46.60 24.18 -18.62
C ARG A 173 -46.41 22.76 -19.16
N LYS A 174 -47.39 21.89 -18.92
CA LYS A 174 -47.45 20.59 -19.64
C LYS A 174 -47.59 20.86 -21.14
N PRO A 175 -46.83 20.15 -22.01
CA PRO A 175 -47.12 20.17 -23.44
C PRO A 175 -48.53 19.63 -23.67
N GLY A 176 -49.31 20.36 -24.47
CA GLY A 176 -50.66 19.97 -24.88
C GLY A 176 -50.68 18.87 -25.94
#